data_AF-A0A814D4Z9-F1
#
_entry.id   AF-A0A814D4Z9-F1
#
_cell.length_a   1.000
_cell.length_b   1.000
_cell.length_c   1.000
_cell.angle_alpha   90.00
_cell.angle_beta   90.00
_cell.angle_gamma   90.00
#
_symmetry.space_group_name_H-M   'P 1'
#
loop_
_entity.id
_entity.type
_entity.pdbx_description
1 polymer ?
#
loop_
_entity_poly.entity_id
_entity_poly.type
_entity_poly.pdbx_seq_one_letter_code
_entity_poly.pdbx_strand_id
1 'polypeptide(L)'
;MFKSIHFLALINIFSLGLSQPWRNEKIIRHWELNQGQLNGLGTLIASKIDIPRPFKSNQQSSQALQLQKQENHKQIVQPFIETSKQDKFKYFSQIQPNFNKPVQQRRPLQLPEGPYLIQQQTITSSGEVIIENLIGGIIFDCSAHPTGHWRDSKFCDVFHACVYGQQKKTYSCPFVGENTFFDEINHKCEFVRSNPSGCMSKTFFH
;
A
#
# COMPACT_ATOMS: atom_id res chain seq x y z
N MET A 1 65.56 -31.36 -3.05
CA MET A 1 64.44 -31.34 -2.07
C MET A 1 64.16 -29.90 -1.71
N PHE A 2 63.09 -29.28 -2.23
CA PHE A 2 62.35 -28.18 -1.57
C PHE A 2 61.06 -28.02 -2.38
N LYS A 3 59.93 -28.46 -1.82
CA LYS A 3 58.59 -28.30 -2.40
C LYS A 3 58.04 -26.96 -1.91
N SER A 4 57.92 -25.99 -2.82
CA SER A 4 57.25 -24.72 -2.57
C SER A 4 55.75 -24.91 -2.78
N ILE A 5 54.97 -24.80 -1.71
CA ILE A 5 53.51 -24.91 -1.71
C ILE A 5 52.97 -23.47 -1.68
N HIS A 6 52.50 -22.99 -2.83
CA HIS A 6 51.75 -21.74 -2.91
C HIS A 6 50.32 -21.97 -2.42
N PHE A 7 50.03 -21.53 -1.19
CA PHE A 7 48.69 -21.40 -0.67
C PHE A 7 48.05 -20.14 -1.26
N LEU A 8 47.25 -20.30 -2.32
CA LEU A 8 46.34 -19.27 -2.81
C LEU A 8 45.13 -19.22 -1.87
N ALA A 9 45.16 -18.29 -0.92
CA ALA A 9 44.01 -17.94 -0.09
C ALA A 9 43.01 -17.13 -0.93
N LEU A 10 42.05 -17.82 -1.55
CA LEU A 10 40.87 -17.21 -2.13
C LEU A 10 39.93 -16.79 -0.99
N ILE A 11 40.07 -15.54 -0.55
CA ILE A 11 39.12 -14.89 0.36
C ILE A 11 37.87 -14.56 -0.46
N ASN A 12 36.90 -15.48 -0.44
CA ASN A 12 35.54 -15.22 -0.88
C ASN A 12 34.85 -14.33 0.15
N ILE A 13 34.89 -13.01 -0.07
CA ILE A 13 34.05 -12.06 0.66
C ILE A 13 32.62 -12.25 0.16
N PHE A 14 31.92 -13.22 0.73
CA PHE A 14 30.46 -13.28 0.66
C PHE A 14 29.94 -12.07 1.44
N SER A 15 29.72 -10.96 0.73
CA SER A 15 28.81 -9.91 1.17
C SER A 15 27.42 -10.52 1.26
N LEU A 16 27.12 -11.14 2.41
CA LEU A 16 25.76 -11.35 2.87
C LEU A 16 25.17 -9.97 3.14
N GLY A 17 24.74 -9.32 2.05
CA GLY A 17 23.83 -8.21 2.10
C GLY A 17 22.58 -8.74 2.81
N LEU A 18 22.51 -8.49 4.11
CA LEU A 18 21.29 -8.53 4.87
C LEU A 18 20.33 -7.59 4.14
N SER A 19 19.55 -8.16 3.22
CA SER A 19 18.31 -7.61 2.73
C SER A 19 17.46 -7.38 3.97
N GLN A 20 17.60 -6.21 4.60
CA GLN A 20 16.69 -5.79 5.64
C GLN A 20 15.32 -5.77 4.97
N PRO A 21 14.39 -6.65 5.37
CA PRO A 21 13.02 -6.52 4.92
C PRO A 21 12.51 -5.26 5.59
N TRP A 22 12.63 -4.13 4.91
CA TRP A 22 11.96 -2.90 5.30
C TRP A 22 10.46 -3.12 5.10
N ARG A 23 9.85 -3.87 6.02
CA ARG A 23 8.43 -3.86 6.30
C ARG A 23 8.10 -2.48 6.85
N ASN A 24 8.02 -1.51 5.94
CA ASN A 24 7.08 -0.41 6.07
C ASN A 24 5.65 -0.93 5.87
N GLU A 25 5.27 -2.02 6.55
CA GLU A 25 3.88 -2.51 6.59
C GLU A 25 2.94 -1.44 7.16
N LYS A 26 3.46 -0.47 7.90
CA LYS A 26 2.68 0.67 8.39
C LYS A 26 2.44 1.76 7.35
N ILE A 27 3.29 1.90 6.33
CA ILE A 27 3.20 3.01 5.35
C ILE A 27 2.64 2.51 4.02
N ILE A 28 3.10 1.36 3.54
CA ILE A 28 2.47 0.66 2.42
C ILE A 28 1.44 -0.29 3.05
N ARG A 29 0.32 0.27 3.52
CA ARG A 29 -0.81 -0.56 3.89
C ARG A 29 -1.20 -1.38 2.67
N HIS A 30 -1.48 -2.67 2.87
CA HIS A 30 -2.39 -3.38 1.98
C HIS A 30 -3.64 -2.48 1.89
N TRP A 31 -3.89 -1.88 0.73
CA TRP A 31 -5.04 -0.98 0.58
C TRP A 31 -6.30 -1.84 0.59
N GLU A 32 -6.76 -2.16 1.79
CA GLU A 32 -8.17 -2.46 1.98
C GLU A 32 -8.90 -1.16 1.69
N LEU A 33 -9.65 -1.14 0.58
CA LEU A 33 -10.75 -0.21 0.38
C LEU A 33 -11.48 -0.11 1.71
N ASN A 34 -11.39 1.06 2.36
CA ASN A 34 -12.09 1.31 3.60
C ASN A 34 -13.58 1.17 3.26
N GLN A 35 -14.17 0.01 3.53
CA GLN A 35 -15.53 -0.36 3.10
C GLN A 35 -16.56 0.67 3.56
N GLY A 36 -16.25 1.45 4.60
CA GLY A 36 -17.05 2.59 5.05
C GLY A 36 -17.28 3.69 3.99
N GLN A 37 -16.42 3.83 2.97
CA GLN A 37 -16.67 4.75 1.84
C GLN A 37 -17.54 4.14 0.73
N LEU A 38 -17.75 2.81 0.71
CA LEU A 38 -18.66 2.15 -0.24
C LEU A 38 -20.13 2.24 0.19
N ASN A 39 -20.38 2.48 1.49
CA ASN A 39 -21.74 2.48 2.05
C ASN A 39 -22.53 3.78 1.81
N GLY A 40 -21.94 4.77 1.13
CA GLY A 40 -22.62 6.04 0.82
C GLY A 40 -23.38 6.08 -0.50
N LEU A 41 -23.28 5.06 -1.36
CA LEU A 41 -23.73 5.14 -2.76
C LEU A 41 -24.35 3.86 -3.35
N GLY A 42 -24.68 2.86 -2.53
CA GLY A 42 -25.10 1.53 -3.01
C GLY A 42 -26.44 1.04 -2.47
N THR A 43 -27.53 1.79 -2.66
CA THR A 43 -28.89 1.23 -2.52
C THR A 43 -29.74 1.61 -3.72
N LEU A 44 -29.28 1.32 -4.94
CA LEU A 44 -30.16 1.39 -6.10
C LEU A 44 -29.79 0.31 -7.14
N ILE A 45 -30.77 -0.58 -7.36
CA ILE A 45 -31.02 -1.44 -8.53
C ILE A 45 -30.17 -2.72 -8.68
N ALA A 46 -30.58 -3.79 -8.00
CA ALA A 46 -30.32 -5.17 -8.44
C ALA A 46 -31.36 -5.56 -9.51
N SER A 47 -31.05 -5.30 -10.79
CA SER A 47 -31.81 -5.84 -11.91
C SER A 47 -31.42 -7.30 -12.14
N LYS A 48 -32.35 -8.19 -11.80
CA LYS A 48 -32.28 -9.64 -11.98
C LYS A 48 -32.25 -9.97 -13.48
N ILE A 49 -31.08 -10.33 -14.00
CA ILE A 49 -30.92 -10.92 -15.34
C ILE A 49 -30.68 -12.41 -15.15
N ASP A 50 -31.68 -13.21 -15.51
CA ASP A 50 -31.59 -14.68 -15.52
C ASP A 50 -30.72 -15.13 -16.71
N ILE A 51 -29.53 -15.66 -16.43
CA ILE A 51 -28.67 -16.32 -17.42
C ILE A 51 -28.85 -17.84 -17.29
N PRO A 52 -29.13 -18.56 -18.39
CA PRO A 52 -29.26 -20.01 -18.36
C PRO A 52 -27.89 -20.71 -18.21
N ARG A 53 -27.85 -21.69 -17.30
CA ARG A 53 -26.74 -22.64 -17.10
C ARG A 53 -26.60 -23.61 -18.28
N PRO A 54 -25.37 -23.96 -18.68
CA PRO A 54 -25.14 -25.25 -19.32
C PRO A 54 -24.16 -26.15 -18.54
N PHE A 55 -24.62 -27.39 -18.41
CA PHE A 55 -23.93 -28.68 -18.46
C PHE A 55 -22.80 -29.04 -17.49
N LYS A 56 -23.15 -30.00 -16.62
CA LYS A 56 -22.24 -30.92 -15.94
C LYS A 56 -21.74 -31.99 -16.93
N SER A 57 -20.45 -32.30 -16.89
CA SER A 57 -19.97 -33.65 -17.22
C SER A 57 -18.94 -34.11 -16.20
N ASN A 58 -19.22 -35.27 -15.63
CA ASN A 58 -18.42 -36.05 -14.70
C ASN A 58 -17.05 -36.41 -15.28
N GLN A 59 -16.01 -36.41 -14.45
CA GLN A 59 -15.07 -37.52 -14.45
C GLN A 59 -14.48 -37.76 -13.06
N GLN A 60 -14.72 -38.98 -12.58
CA GLN A 60 -14.25 -39.57 -11.33
C GLN A 60 -12.80 -40.06 -11.44
N SER A 61 -12.24 -40.33 -10.26
CA SER A 61 -11.07 -41.19 -9.94
C SER A 61 -9.70 -40.51 -10.10
N SER A 62 -8.74 -40.58 -9.16
CA SER A 62 -8.45 -41.67 -8.22
C SER A 62 -7.74 -41.18 -6.96
N GLN A 63 -7.89 -41.95 -5.89
CA GLN A 63 -7.33 -41.81 -4.56
C GLN A 63 -5.85 -42.24 -4.49
N ALA A 64 -5.06 -41.66 -3.58
CA ALA A 64 -4.04 -42.31 -2.72
C ALA A 64 -3.33 -41.21 -1.87
N LEU A 65 -3.56 -41.12 -0.56
CA LEU A 65 -2.89 -41.85 0.53
C LEU A 65 -1.43 -41.39 0.79
N GLN A 66 -1.24 -40.56 1.83
CA GLN A 66 -0.06 -40.44 2.72
C GLN A 66 -0.42 -39.37 3.78
N LEU A 67 -1.05 -39.71 4.91
CA LEU A 67 -0.53 -40.35 6.12
C LEU A 67 0.72 -39.69 6.74
N GLN A 68 0.45 -39.04 7.88
CA GLN A 68 1.28 -38.84 9.08
C GLN A 68 2.59 -38.02 8.99
N LYS A 69 2.54 -36.82 9.59
CA LYS A 69 3.37 -36.53 10.77
C LYS A 69 2.74 -35.42 11.62
N GLN A 70 1.91 -35.81 12.57
CA GLN A 70 1.51 -34.97 13.70
C GLN A 70 2.66 -35.00 14.72
N GLU A 71 3.46 -33.94 14.78
CA GLU A 71 4.37 -33.72 15.90
C GLU A 71 3.77 -32.70 16.86
N ASN A 72 3.54 -33.21 18.07
CA ASN A 72 3.15 -32.50 19.28
C ASN A 72 4.00 -31.25 19.52
N HIS A 73 3.40 -30.07 19.41
CA HIS A 73 3.93 -28.89 20.10
C HIS A 73 2.99 -28.54 21.25
N LYS A 74 3.40 -29.01 22.44
CA LYS A 74 2.77 -28.75 23.73
C LYS A 74 2.95 -27.26 24.04
N GLN A 75 1.99 -26.44 23.63
CA GLN A 75 2.02 -25.01 23.90
C GLN A 75 1.59 -24.78 25.36
N ILE A 76 2.57 -24.34 26.16
CA ILE A 76 2.39 -23.94 27.55
C ILE A 76 1.49 -22.70 27.55
N VAL A 77 0.25 -22.90 27.99
CA VAL A 77 -0.70 -21.83 28.29
C VAL A 77 -0.19 -21.10 29.53
N GLN A 78 0.42 -19.93 29.34
CA GLN A 78 0.62 -18.98 30.43
C GLN A 78 -0.69 -18.20 30.64
N PRO A 79 -1.16 -18.01 31.88
CA PRO A 79 -2.31 -17.16 32.16
C PRO A 79 -1.94 -15.70 31.87
N PHE A 80 -2.59 -15.12 30.86
CA PHE A 80 -2.52 -13.69 30.58
C PHE A 80 -3.31 -12.96 31.66
N ILE A 81 -2.59 -12.26 32.55
CA ILE A 81 -3.19 -11.40 33.57
C ILE A 81 -3.71 -10.15 32.88
N GLU A 82 -5.03 -10.10 32.74
CA GLU A 82 -5.80 -8.92 32.32
C GLU A 82 -5.69 -7.85 33.40
N THR A 83 -4.72 -6.94 33.27
CA THR A 83 -4.66 -5.73 34.11
C THR A 83 -5.47 -4.64 33.45
N SER A 84 -6.73 -4.54 33.90
CA SER A 84 -7.58 -3.37 33.69
C SER A 84 -6.86 -2.10 34.14
N LYS A 85 -6.59 -1.20 33.19
CA LYS A 85 -6.39 0.22 33.50
C LYS A 85 -7.42 1.03 32.72
N GLN A 86 -8.56 1.22 33.35
CA GLN A 86 -9.48 2.32 33.09
C GLN A 86 -8.78 3.64 33.46
N ASP A 87 -7.85 4.10 32.62
CA ASP A 87 -7.29 5.44 32.75
C ASP A 87 -7.94 6.37 31.72
N LYS A 88 -9.02 7.00 32.19
CA LYS A 88 -9.11 8.46 32.20
C LYS A 88 -9.20 9.16 30.83
N PHE A 89 -10.27 8.89 30.09
CA PHE A 89 -10.82 9.86 29.14
C PHE A 89 -11.49 11.03 29.90
N LYS A 90 -10.66 11.95 30.43
CA LYS A 90 -11.11 13.29 30.80
C LYS A 90 -10.39 14.28 29.89
N TYR A 91 -11.16 15.23 29.36
CA TYR A 91 -10.78 16.39 28.53
C TYR A 91 -10.85 16.20 27.01
N PHE A 92 -12.08 16.10 26.49
CA PHE A 92 -12.45 16.83 25.27
C PHE A 92 -13.25 18.06 25.70
N SER A 93 -12.53 19.13 26.09
CA SER A 93 -13.14 20.44 26.28
C SER A 93 -13.50 21.03 24.92
N GLN A 94 -14.74 21.49 24.84
CA GLN A 94 -15.36 22.15 23.71
C GLN A 94 -14.49 23.33 23.21
N ILE A 95 -13.85 23.16 22.06
CA ILE A 95 -13.38 24.30 21.26
C ILE A 95 -14.63 24.84 20.55
N GLN A 96 -15.30 25.83 21.15
CA GLN A 96 -16.35 26.57 20.45
C GLN A 96 -15.69 27.39 19.33
N PRO A 97 -16.07 27.20 18.05
CA PRO A 97 -15.52 27.99 16.97
C PRO A 97 -15.96 29.44 17.16
N ASN A 98 -14.99 30.35 17.29
CA ASN A 98 -15.26 31.78 17.34
C ASN A 98 -15.66 32.25 15.93
N PHE A 99 -16.97 32.30 15.65
CA PHE A 99 -17.55 32.64 14.35
C PHE A 99 -17.48 34.13 13.98
N ASN A 100 -16.88 35.00 14.80
CA ASN A 100 -16.90 36.45 14.57
C ASN A 100 -15.70 37.00 13.77
N LYS A 101 -14.93 36.16 13.06
CA LYS A 101 -13.86 36.67 12.20
C LYS A 101 -14.46 37.12 10.87
N PRO A 102 -14.34 38.41 10.48
CA PRO A 102 -14.88 38.89 9.21
C PRO A 102 -14.31 38.05 8.07
N VAL A 103 -15.21 37.54 7.23
CA VAL A 103 -14.91 36.74 6.05
C VAL A 103 -14.08 37.60 5.09
N GLN A 104 -12.77 37.59 5.26
CA GLN A 104 -11.86 38.16 4.27
C GLN A 104 -12.09 37.38 2.98
N GLN A 105 -12.58 38.09 1.97
CA GLN A 105 -12.79 37.61 0.62
C GLN A 105 -11.48 36.97 0.13
N ARG A 106 -11.41 35.63 0.20
CA ARG A 106 -10.21 34.89 -0.16
C ARG A 106 -9.98 35.12 -1.64
N ARG A 107 -8.88 35.80 -1.98
CA ARG A 107 -8.36 35.87 -3.35
C ARG A 107 -8.27 34.43 -3.88
N PRO A 108 -8.70 34.14 -5.13
CA PRO A 108 -8.56 32.82 -5.71
C PRO A 108 -7.13 32.32 -5.50
N LEU A 109 -6.97 31.19 -4.82
CA LEU A 109 -5.66 30.56 -4.63
C LEU A 109 -5.15 30.20 -6.02
N GLN A 110 -4.12 30.91 -6.49
CA GLN A 110 -3.40 30.54 -7.69
C GLN A 110 -2.71 29.21 -7.38
N LEU A 111 -3.19 28.14 -8.01
CA LEU A 111 -2.53 26.84 -7.93
C LEU A 111 -1.17 26.96 -8.64
N PRO A 112 -0.08 26.43 -8.06
CA PRO A 112 1.21 26.40 -8.73
C PRO A 112 1.11 25.62 -10.05
N GLU A 113 1.87 26.06 -11.05
CA GLU A 113 1.96 25.37 -12.32
C GLU A 113 2.86 24.13 -12.15
N GLY A 114 2.24 22.96 -12.10
CA GLY A 114 2.93 21.67 -12.01
C GLY A 114 2.63 20.86 -10.75
N PRO A 115 3.31 19.73 -10.55
CA PRO A 115 3.13 18.87 -9.40
C PRO A 115 3.51 19.57 -8.09
N TYR A 116 2.73 19.38 -7.02
CA TYR A 116 3.00 19.96 -5.70
C TYR A 116 2.68 18.99 -4.57
N LEU A 117 3.44 19.07 -3.48
CA LEU A 117 3.22 18.22 -2.30
C LEU A 117 2.01 18.68 -1.50
N ILE A 118 1.21 17.73 -1.05
CA ILE A 118 0.06 17.92 -0.17
C ILE A 118 0.25 17.02 1.05
N GLN A 119 0.21 17.59 2.24
CA GLN A 119 0.14 16.83 3.49
C GLN A 119 -1.29 16.86 4.02
N GLN A 120 -1.92 15.69 4.07
CA GLN A 120 -3.30 15.57 4.52
C GLN A 120 -3.37 14.69 5.76
N GLN A 121 -3.99 15.18 6.83
CA GLN A 121 -4.31 14.35 7.99
C GLN A 121 -5.48 13.43 7.64
N THR A 122 -5.35 12.13 7.92
CA THR A 122 -6.44 11.17 7.82
C THR A 122 -6.52 10.33 9.09
N ILE A 123 -7.73 9.89 9.41
CA ILE A 123 -7.98 8.99 10.53
C ILE A 123 -8.08 7.57 9.97
N THR A 124 -7.33 6.66 10.58
CA THR A 124 -7.30 5.26 10.18
C THR A 124 -8.53 4.50 10.70
N SER A 125 -8.74 3.26 10.25
CA SER A 125 -9.76 2.39 10.85
C SER A 125 -9.54 2.11 12.35
N SER A 126 -8.30 2.19 12.82
CA SER A 126 -7.92 2.12 14.24
C SER A 126 -8.18 3.41 15.03
N GLY A 127 -8.56 4.51 14.36
CA GLY A 127 -8.71 5.83 14.98
C GLY A 127 -7.40 6.61 15.16
N GLU A 128 -6.27 6.09 14.65
CA GLU A 128 -4.99 6.81 14.67
C GLU A 128 -5.01 7.94 13.63
N VAL A 129 -4.51 9.11 13.98
CA VAL A 129 -4.30 10.22 13.04
C VAL A 129 -2.95 10.02 12.36
N ILE A 130 -2.94 9.90 11.04
CA ILE A 130 -1.71 9.83 10.24
C ILE A 130 -1.65 11.00 9.26
N ILE A 131 -0.44 11.40 8.89
CA ILE A 131 -0.19 12.39 7.84
C ILE A 131 0.11 11.64 6.55
N GLU A 132 -0.77 11.76 5.57
CA GLU A 132 -0.56 11.25 4.21
C GLU A 132 0.24 12.27 3.39
N ASN A 133 1.29 11.80 2.72
CA ASN A 133 2.02 12.57 1.72
C ASN A 133 1.41 12.28 0.34
N LEU A 134 0.71 13.26 -0.20
CA LEU A 134 0.04 13.21 -1.49
C LEU A 134 0.70 14.18 -2.47
N ILE A 135 0.44 13.99 -3.76
CA ILE A 135 0.87 14.88 -4.84
C ILE A 135 -0.37 15.46 -5.52
N GLY A 136 -0.43 16.78 -5.63
CA GLY A 136 -1.39 17.50 -6.45
C GLY A 136 -0.81 17.90 -7.80
N GLY A 137 -1.66 18.36 -8.72
CA GLY A 137 -1.23 18.91 -10.01
C GLY A 137 -0.88 17.88 -11.10
N ILE A 138 -0.98 16.57 -10.80
CA ILE A 138 -0.83 15.50 -11.80
C ILE A 138 -2.22 14.99 -12.18
N ILE A 139 -2.62 15.23 -13.42
CA ILE A 139 -3.91 14.76 -13.96
C ILE A 139 -3.73 13.35 -14.49
N PHE A 140 -4.58 12.43 -14.03
CA PHE A 140 -4.59 11.04 -14.49
C PHE A 140 -6.02 10.60 -14.85
N ASP A 141 -6.16 9.99 -16.02
CA ASP A 141 -7.46 9.50 -16.48
C ASP A 141 -7.76 8.10 -15.91
N CYS A 142 -8.66 8.05 -14.94
CA CYS A 142 -9.14 6.80 -14.36
C CYS A 142 -10.28 6.16 -15.16
N SER A 143 -10.77 6.75 -16.26
CA SER A 143 -11.96 6.25 -16.98
C SER A 143 -11.81 4.82 -17.50
N ALA A 144 -10.61 4.46 -17.96
CA ALA A 144 -10.27 3.12 -18.46
C ALA A 144 -9.77 2.15 -17.36
N HIS A 145 -9.69 2.62 -16.11
CA HIS A 145 -9.04 1.92 -15.03
C HIS A 145 -10.06 1.50 -13.97
N PRO A 146 -10.15 0.19 -13.61
CA PRO A 146 -10.99 -0.22 -12.50
C PRO A 146 -10.51 0.37 -11.17
N THR A 147 -11.34 0.26 -10.13
CA THR A 147 -10.97 0.72 -8.79
C THR A 147 -9.69 0.03 -8.33
N GLY A 148 -8.66 0.81 -7.99
CA GLY A 148 -7.33 0.29 -7.68
C GLY A 148 -6.23 1.35 -7.76
N HIS A 149 -4.99 0.89 -7.84
CA HIS A 149 -3.81 1.75 -7.98
C HIS A 149 -3.17 1.55 -9.33
N TRP A 150 -2.93 2.65 -10.02
CA TRP A 150 -2.44 2.67 -11.39
C TRP A 150 -1.23 3.55 -11.50
N ARG A 151 -0.24 3.07 -12.24
CA ARG A 151 1.02 3.76 -12.40
C ARG A 151 0.83 5.02 -13.25
N ASP A 152 1.57 6.09 -12.93
CA ASP A 152 1.68 7.24 -13.83
C ASP A 152 2.51 6.90 -15.08
N SER A 153 2.14 7.51 -16.21
CA SER A 153 2.83 7.30 -17.49
C SER A 153 4.13 8.11 -17.61
N LYS A 154 4.27 9.20 -16.85
CA LYS A 154 5.42 10.13 -16.91
C LYS A 154 6.42 9.81 -15.81
N PHE A 155 5.96 9.64 -14.57
CA PHE A 155 6.80 9.43 -13.40
C PHE A 155 6.77 7.96 -12.96
N CYS A 156 7.93 7.35 -12.78
CA CYS A 156 8.03 5.95 -12.42
C CYS A 156 7.66 5.66 -10.96
N ASP A 157 7.89 6.62 -10.09
CA ASP A 157 7.59 6.55 -8.65
C ASP A 157 6.20 7.10 -8.32
N VAL A 158 5.40 7.57 -9.28
CA VAL A 158 4.06 8.10 -9.02
C VAL A 158 2.99 7.08 -9.39
N PHE A 159 1.96 6.99 -8.55
CA PHE A 159 0.78 6.18 -8.82
C PHE A 159 -0.50 6.86 -8.32
N HIS A 160 -1.62 6.49 -8.92
CA HIS A 160 -2.93 7.09 -8.74
C HIS A 160 -3.92 6.10 -8.15
N ALA A 161 -4.64 6.52 -7.11
CA ALA A 161 -5.77 5.76 -6.60
C ALA A 161 -7.04 6.13 -7.39
N CYS A 162 -7.53 5.19 -8.19
CA CYS A 162 -8.77 5.30 -8.94
C CYS A 162 -9.91 4.65 -8.16
N VAL A 163 -11.05 5.33 -8.07
CA VAL A 163 -12.28 4.81 -7.47
C VAL A 163 -13.44 5.16 -8.37
N TYR A 164 -14.11 4.16 -8.93
CA TYR A 164 -15.24 4.31 -9.86
C TYR A 164 -14.95 5.25 -11.04
N GLY A 165 -13.81 5.04 -11.70
CA GLY A 165 -13.42 5.84 -12.86
C GLY A 165 -12.91 7.25 -12.55
N GLN A 166 -12.73 7.60 -11.27
CA GLN A 166 -12.26 8.92 -10.84
C GLN A 166 -10.96 8.84 -10.05
N GLN A 167 -10.02 9.75 -10.35
CA GLN A 167 -8.81 9.95 -9.57
C GLN A 167 -9.18 10.53 -8.20
N LYS A 168 -8.86 9.81 -7.13
CA LYS A 168 -9.10 10.29 -5.75
C LYS A 168 -7.84 10.85 -5.11
N LYS A 169 -6.71 10.17 -5.31
CA LYS A 169 -5.43 10.51 -4.68
C LYS A 169 -4.27 10.19 -5.62
N THR A 170 -3.13 10.81 -5.38
CA THR A 170 -1.89 10.56 -6.10
C THR A 170 -0.75 10.53 -5.10
N TYR A 171 0.09 9.52 -5.23
CA TYR A 171 1.12 9.16 -4.27
C TYR A 171 2.45 9.04 -4.99
N SER A 172 3.54 9.31 -4.27
CA SER A 172 4.88 8.87 -4.67
C SER A 172 5.33 7.67 -3.84
N CYS A 173 6.08 6.77 -4.48
CA CYS A 173 6.88 5.79 -3.79
C CYS A 173 7.90 6.47 -2.88
N PRO A 174 8.18 5.88 -1.70
CA PRO A 174 9.15 6.45 -0.78
C PRO A 174 10.56 6.40 -1.38
N PHE A 175 11.29 7.51 -1.28
CA PHE A 175 12.72 7.56 -1.61
C PHE A 175 13.55 7.15 -0.38
N VAL A 176 14.31 6.07 -0.49
CA VAL A 176 15.12 5.49 0.61
C VAL A 176 16.60 5.39 0.24
N GLY A 177 17.10 6.40 -0.46
CA GLY A 177 18.50 6.46 -0.92
C GLY A 177 18.74 5.83 -2.29
N GLU A 178 17.71 5.22 -2.89
CA GLU A 178 17.72 4.78 -4.28
C GLU A 178 16.34 4.97 -4.90
N ASN A 179 16.33 5.07 -6.24
CA ASN A 179 15.09 5.26 -6.99
C ASN A 179 14.23 4.00 -6.91
N THR A 180 12.95 4.23 -6.61
CA THR A 180 11.91 3.21 -6.62
C THR A 180 10.92 3.49 -7.75
N PHE A 181 10.21 2.46 -8.20
CA PHE A 181 9.11 2.59 -9.15
C PHE A 181 7.88 1.85 -8.62
N PHE A 182 6.70 2.25 -9.06
CA PHE A 182 5.47 1.53 -8.75
C PHE A 182 5.30 0.34 -9.70
N ASP A 183 5.39 -0.88 -9.17
CA ASP A 183 5.08 -2.12 -9.87
C ASP A 183 3.56 -2.34 -9.86
N GLU A 184 2.95 -2.12 -11.02
CA GLU A 184 1.50 -2.23 -11.22
C GLU A 184 0.99 -3.66 -11.04
N ILE A 185 1.79 -4.68 -11.36
CA ILE A 185 1.36 -6.09 -11.26
C ILE A 185 1.22 -6.51 -9.80
N ASN A 186 2.17 -6.09 -8.96
CA ASN A 186 2.20 -6.44 -7.55
C ASN A 186 1.61 -5.33 -6.65
N HIS A 187 1.19 -4.21 -7.23
CA HIS A 187 0.71 -3.01 -6.56
C HIS A 187 1.60 -2.54 -5.40
N LYS A 188 2.92 -2.49 -5.62
CA LYS A 188 3.90 -2.09 -4.61
C LYS A 188 5.02 -1.26 -5.20
N CYS A 189 5.71 -0.51 -4.35
CA CYS A 189 6.93 0.20 -4.71
C CYS A 189 8.12 -0.75 -4.67
N GLU A 190 8.85 -0.84 -5.77
CA GLU A 190 10.00 -1.71 -5.96
C GLU A 190 11.25 -0.93 -6.34
N PHE A 191 12.41 -1.50 -6.04
CA PHE A 191 13.68 -0.87 -6.38
C PHE A 191 14.01 -1.02 -7.86
N VAL A 192 14.48 0.05 -8.50
CA VAL A 192 14.86 0.02 -9.92
C VAL A 192 15.96 -1.01 -10.19
N ARG A 193 16.88 -1.25 -9.25
CA ARG A 193 17.91 -2.30 -9.38
C ARG A 193 17.34 -3.72 -9.41
N SER A 194 16.17 -3.95 -8.80
CA SER A 194 15.49 -5.25 -8.80
C SER A 194 14.90 -5.54 -10.19
N ASN A 195 14.38 -4.51 -10.84
CA ASN A 195 13.82 -4.60 -12.18
C ASN A 195 14.08 -3.31 -13.00
N PRO A 196 15.20 -3.23 -13.73
CA PRO A 196 15.56 -2.02 -14.48
C PRO A 196 14.61 -1.68 -15.63
N SER A 197 13.87 -2.67 -16.16
CA SER A 197 12.86 -2.46 -17.20
C SER A 197 11.49 -2.05 -16.64
N GLY A 198 11.31 -2.11 -15.31
CA GLY A 198 10.09 -1.67 -14.63
C GLY A 198 9.78 -0.20 -14.84
N CYS A 199 10.75 0.62 -15.26
CA CYS A 199 10.61 2.06 -15.45
C CYS A 199 11.10 2.51 -16.83
N MET A 200 10.20 2.59 -17.83
CA MET A 200 10.58 3.03 -19.18
C MET A 200 10.91 4.53 -19.28
N SER A 201 10.19 5.40 -18.57
CA SER A 201 10.38 6.85 -18.67
C SER A 201 11.67 7.36 -18.00
N LYS A 202 12.26 6.57 -17.08
CA LYS A 202 13.43 6.93 -16.26
C LYS A 202 13.30 8.27 -15.53
N THR A 203 12.07 8.76 -15.36
CA THR A 203 11.76 10.04 -14.74
C THR A 203 11.13 9.78 -13.38
N PHE A 204 11.60 10.49 -12.36
CA PHE A 204 11.16 10.35 -10.97
C PHE A 204 10.74 11.72 -10.44
N PHE A 205 9.78 11.73 -9.52
CA PHE A 205 9.20 12.97 -8.98
C PHE A 205 10.04 13.61 -7.85
N HIS A 206 10.74 12.78 -7.06
CA HIS A 206 11.51 13.22 -5.89
C HIS A 206 12.79 13.99 -6.20
#